data_AF-A0A5E4EMS0-F1
#
_entry.id   AF-A0A5E4EMS0-F1
#
_cell.length_a   1.000
_cell.length_b   1.000
_cell.length_c   1.000
_cell.angle_alpha   90.00
_cell.angle_beta   90.00
_cell.angle_gamma   90.00
#
_symmetry.space_group_name_H-M   'P 1'
#
loop_
_entity.id
_entity.type
_entity.pdbx_description
1 polymer ?
#
loop_
_entity_poly.entity_id
_entity_poly.type
_entity_poly.pdbx_seq_one_letter_code
_entity_poly.pdbx_strand_id
1 'polypeptide(L)'
;MAAVAVNGAKLGTASQAYLESRAMSDTKVLISDLCRQFYNLGWVSGTGGSITIKVHDDSVPKPQQLVVMSPSGVQKERMLPEDMYVLSPNGSILSTPSPKPYPHKPPKCSDCGPLFMKAYEMRNAGAVIHSHGIESCLVTMINPLAKEFRITHMEMIKGIQGHGYYDELVVPIIENTAHEYELTESLAKAIEAYPKTTAVLVRNHGIYIWGDSWISAKTQAECYHYLFDAAIKLNQLGLDPSTPIHGPIQNVKGVLGSGIHRNISVNAGTAASDNKSDPAQRCIVLDIEGTTTPISFVTDVLFPYARNNVGRHLSATYDTAETQDDIKLLRSQVQDDLEKGVVGSVPIPLDDVGKEGVIAALVANVESMIKADRKITALKQLQGHIWRTGYEKKELEGVVFEDVPEALKKWHDSGIKVYIYSSGSRLAQRLVFGNSNYGDLREYLSGFFDTTVGNKRESSSYAEIVQSVGVDKPSQVLFVTDVFQEAVAAKEAGLEVIVSIRPGNGPLPENHGFKTVNSFSEI
;
A
#
# COMPACT_ATOMS: atom_id res chain seq x y z
N MET A 1 -74.21 13.57 11.33
CA MET A 1 -73.47 14.19 10.19
C MET A 1 -72.00 13.91 10.38
N ALA A 2 -71.36 13.44 9.32
CA ALA A 2 -70.06 12.80 9.29
C ALA A 2 -68.87 13.79 9.27
N ALA A 3 -67.70 13.31 9.73
CA ALA A 3 -66.37 13.66 9.25
C ALA A 3 -65.39 12.57 9.74
N VAL A 4 -65.33 11.43 9.04
CA VAL A 4 -64.25 11.03 8.11
C VAL A 4 -62.92 10.76 8.81
N ALA A 5 -62.63 9.46 8.94
CA ALA A 5 -61.34 8.91 9.31
C ALA A 5 -60.26 9.31 8.31
N VAL A 6 -59.11 9.75 8.83
CA VAL A 6 -57.86 9.82 8.06
C VAL A 6 -56.95 8.74 8.62
N ASN A 7 -56.62 7.81 7.72
CA ASN A 7 -55.87 6.58 7.95
C ASN A 7 -54.60 6.80 8.77
N GLY A 8 -54.54 6.16 9.94
CA GLY A 8 -53.30 5.85 10.62
C GLY A 8 -52.51 4.85 9.77
N ALA A 9 -51.53 5.35 9.03
CA ALA A 9 -50.48 4.50 8.49
C ALA A 9 -49.68 3.96 9.68
N LYS A 10 -49.93 2.70 10.05
CA LYS A 10 -49.10 1.93 10.97
C LYS A 10 -47.64 2.05 10.49
N LEU A 11 -46.77 2.63 11.31
CA LEU A 11 -45.33 2.39 11.21
C LEU A 11 -45.16 0.86 11.24
N GLY A 12 -44.67 0.29 10.15
CA GLY A 12 -44.42 -1.15 10.07
C GLY A 12 -43.41 -1.53 11.13
N THR A 13 -43.86 -2.20 12.20
CA THR A 13 -42.96 -2.97 13.06
C THR A 13 -42.30 -4.01 12.18
N ALA A 14 -40.98 -3.96 12.05
CA ALA A 14 -40.23 -5.03 11.40
C ALA A 14 -40.66 -6.35 12.04
N SER A 15 -41.01 -7.36 11.23
CA SER A 15 -41.41 -8.64 11.79
C SER A 15 -40.24 -9.22 12.59
N GLN A 16 -40.53 -9.81 13.75
CA GLN A 16 -39.52 -10.50 14.56
C GLN A 16 -38.73 -11.51 13.70
N ALA A 17 -39.40 -12.14 12.74
CA ALA A 17 -38.80 -13.04 11.75
C ALA A 17 -37.69 -12.39 10.90
N TYR A 18 -37.78 -11.09 10.56
CA TYR A 18 -36.71 -10.44 9.80
C TYR A 18 -35.49 -10.14 10.67
N LEU A 19 -35.69 -9.79 11.94
CA LEU A 19 -34.60 -9.60 12.92
C LEU A 19 -33.85 -10.89 13.22
N GLU A 20 -34.53 -12.04 13.14
CA GLU A 20 -33.97 -13.38 13.36
C GLU A 20 -33.54 -14.08 12.06
N SER A 21 -33.62 -13.37 10.92
CA SER A 21 -33.30 -13.94 9.62
C SER A 21 -31.80 -14.24 9.46
N ARG A 22 -31.49 -15.19 8.57
CA ARG A 22 -30.11 -15.50 8.19
C ARG A 22 -29.41 -14.29 7.58
N ALA A 23 -30.08 -13.53 6.71
CA ALA A 23 -29.52 -12.33 6.09
C ALA A 23 -29.09 -11.28 7.13
N MET A 24 -29.88 -11.12 8.21
CA MET A 24 -29.52 -10.25 9.33
C MET A 24 -28.24 -10.74 10.03
N SER A 25 -28.17 -12.03 10.35
CA SER A 25 -26.99 -12.65 10.98
C SER A 25 -25.73 -12.48 10.12
N ASP A 26 -25.82 -12.83 8.84
CA ASP A 26 -24.71 -12.75 7.89
C ASP A 26 -24.22 -11.29 7.73
N THR A 27 -25.13 -10.31 7.74
CA THR A 27 -24.77 -8.88 7.69
C THR A 27 -24.01 -8.44 8.94
N LYS A 28 -24.39 -8.90 10.14
CA LYS A 28 -23.69 -8.57 11.39
C LYS A 28 -22.27 -9.18 11.43
N VAL A 29 -22.12 -10.42 10.93
CA VAL A 29 -20.81 -11.06 10.77
C VAL A 29 -19.93 -10.27 9.81
N LEU A 30 -20.47 -9.92 8.64
CA LEU A 30 -19.77 -9.15 7.62
C LEU A 30 -19.26 -7.81 8.16
N ILE A 31 -20.08 -7.05 8.90
CA ILE A 31 -19.65 -5.78 9.50
C ILE A 31 -18.47 -6.01 10.47
N SER A 32 -18.54 -7.06 11.29
CA SER A 32 -17.48 -7.38 12.25
C SER A 32 -16.15 -7.69 11.54
N ASP A 33 -16.21 -8.46 10.45
CA ASP A 33 -15.01 -8.82 9.67
C ASP A 33 -14.44 -7.63 8.88
N LEU A 34 -15.31 -6.82 8.28
CA LEU A 34 -14.89 -5.60 7.58
C LEU A 34 -14.22 -4.61 8.55
N CYS A 35 -14.77 -4.40 9.74
CA CYS A 35 -14.13 -3.53 10.73
C CYS A 35 -12.76 -4.04 11.19
N ARG A 36 -12.55 -5.37 11.26
CA ARG A 36 -11.23 -5.95 11.52
C ARG A 36 -10.24 -5.65 10.39
N GLN A 37 -10.68 -5.76 9.14
CA GLN A 37 -9.85 -5.38 7.98
C GLN A 37 -9.54 -3.87 7.98
N PHE A 38 -10.55 -3.03 8.18
CA PHE A 38 -10.41 -1.58 8.19
C PHE A 38 -9.51 -1.09 9.31
N TYR A 39 -9.51 -1.78 10.45
CA TYR A 39 -8.58 -1.49 11.54
C TYR A 39 -7.13 -1.72 11.11
N ASN A 40 -6.84 -2.85 10.46
CA ASN A 40 -5.48 -3.14 9.96
C ASN A 40 -5.03 -2.17 8.86
N LEU A 41 -5.98 -1.59 8.11
CA LEU A 41 -5.73 -0.51 7.14
C LEU A 41 -5.59 0.87 7.80
N GLY A 42 -5.81 0.98 9.11
CA GLY A 42 -5.74 2.23 9.87
C GLY A 42 -7.00 3.08 9.86
N TRP A 43 -8.04 2.69 9.12
CA TRP A 43 -9.25 3.50 8.86
C TRP A 43 -10.18 3.67 10.06
N VAL A 44 -10.19 2.70 10.98
CA VAL A 44 -11.10 2.69 12.14
C VAL A 44 -10.33 2.52 13.47
N SER A 45 -9.15 3.14 13.53
CA SER A 45 -8.26 3.09 14.69
C SER A 45 -8.80 3.90 15.89
N GLY A 46 -8.39 3.55 17.11
CA GLY A 46 -8.68 4.37 18.29
C GLY A 46 -10.17 4.52 18.62
N THR A 47 -11.00 3.54 18.26
CA THR A 47 -12.48 3.54 18.33
C THR A 47 -13.20 4.46 17.34
N GLY A 48 -12.44 5.23 16.55
CA GLY A 48 -12.93 6.11 15.49
C GLY A 48 -13.42 5.34 14.26
N GLY A 49 -14.07 6.08 13.36
CA GLY A 49 -14.74 5.51 12.18
C GLY A 49 -15.91 4.57 12.53
N SER A 50 -16.64 4.14 11.51
CA SER A 50 -17.82 3.28 11.66
C SER A 50 -18.25 2.75 10.28
N ILE A 51 -19.04 1.68 10.26
CA ILE A 51 -19.69 1.18 9.04
C ILE A 51 -21.17 0.90 9.32
N THR A 52 -21.99 1.08 8.29
CA THR A 52 -23.38 0.67 8.29
C THR A 52 -23.74 0.00 6.97
N ILE A 53 -24.56 -1.05 7.01
CA ILE A 53 -24.96 -1.84 5.85
C ILE A 53 -26.47 -2.10 5.94
N LYS A 54 -27.18 -1.90 4.82
CA LYS A 54 -28.55 -2.39 4.67
C LYS A 54 -28.53 -3.91 4.53
N VAL A 55 -29.36 -4.60 5.30
CA VAL A 55 -29.44 -6.06 5.30
C VAL A 55 -29.76 -6.54 3.89
N HIS A 56 -28.83 -7.28 3.30
CA HIS A 56 -28.95 -7.76 1.93
C HIS A 56 -29.94 -8.92 1.85
N ASP A 57 -31.21 -8.59 1.65
CA ASP A 57 -32.32 -9.52 1.46
C ASP A 57 -33.03 -9.15 0.15
N ASP A 58 -32.84 -9.98 -0.88
CA ASP A 58 -33.41 -9.77 -2.22
C ASP A 58 -34.95 -9.79 -2.23
N SER A 59 -35.58 -10.33 -1.18
CA SER A 59 -37.03 -10.34 -1.04
C SER A 59 -37.59 -9.00 -0.52
N VAL A 60 -36.73 -8.13 0.00
CA VAL A 60 -37.10 -6.83 0.56
C VAL A 60 -36.51 -5.70 -0.30
N PRO A 61 -37.32 -4.77 -0.84
CA PRO A 61 -36.80 -3.64 -1.60
C PRO A 61 -35.75 -2.85 -0.80
N LYS A 62 -34.62 -2.47 -1.42
CA LYS A 62 -33.52 -1.71 -0.76
C LYS A 62 -33.99 -0.52 0.09
N PRO A 63 -34.96 0.31 -0.31
CA PRO A 63 -35.46 1.40 0.54
C PRO A 63 -36.14 0.96 1.84
N GLN A 64 -36.58 -0.30 1.93
CA GLN A 64 -37.31 -0.89 3.06
C GLN A 64 -36.45 -1.86 3.89
N GLN A 65 -35.23 -2.17 3.43
CA GLN A 65 -34.29 -3.03 4.16
C GLN A 65 -33.87 -2.39 5.47
N LEU A 66 -33.74 -3.22 6.51
CA LEU A 66 -33.21 -2.80 7.80
C LEU A 66 -31.74 -2.42 7.68
N VAL A 67 -31.27 -1.60 8.62
CA VAL A 67 -29.90 -1.09 8.64
C VAL A 67 -29.18 -1.68 9.85
N VAL A 68 -28.01 -2.29 9.62
CA VAL A 68 -27.13 -2.76 10.69
C VAL A 68 -25.97 -1.78 10.82
N MET A 69 -25.70 -1.35 12.06
CA MET A 69 -24.71 -0.31 12.35
C MET A 69 -23.74 -0.76 13.45
N SER A 70 -22.45 -0.50 13.23
CA SER A 70 -21.44 -0.72 14.26
C SER A 70 -21.58 0.27 15.43
N PRO A 71 -21.37 -0.16 16.68
CA PRO A 71 -21.38 0.72 17.83
C PRO A 71 -20.20 1.71 17.87
N SER A 72 -20.41 2.83 18.56
CA SER A 72 -19.37 3.82 18.86
C SER A 72 -18.65 3.51 20.18
N GLY A 73 -17.40 3.99 20.31
CA GLY A 73 -16.60 3.89 21.53
C GLY A 73 -16.09 2.49 21.86
N VAL A 74 -16.13 1.56 20.90
CA VAL A 74 -15.59 0.20 21.05
C VAL A 74 -14.39 -0.03 20.13
N GLN A 75 -13.54 -0.99 20.52
CA GLN A 75 -12.45 -1.52 19.69
C GLN A 75 -13.04 -2.23 18.46
N LYS A 76 -12.89 -1.63 17.29
CA LYS A 76 -13.58 -2.02 16.05
C LYS A 76 -13.14 -3.39 15.55
N GLU A 77 -11.88 -3.76 15.78
CA GLU A 77 -11.28 -5.05 15.43
C GLU A 77 -11.73 -6.22 16.31
N ARG A 78 -12.35 -5.92 17.46
CA ARG A 78 -12.84 -6.90 18.45
C ARG A 78 -14.36 -6.99 18.53
N MET A 79 -15.07 -6.33 17.63
CA MET A 79 -16.53 -6.39 17.59
C MET A 79 -17.00 -7.80 17.24
N LEU A 80 -18.09 -8.20 17.89
CA LEU A 80 -18.82 -9.43 17.62
C LEU A 80 -20.17 -9.10 16.97
N PRO A 81 -20.80 -10.04 16.25
CA PRO A 81 -22.09 -9.83 15.61
C PRO A 81 -23.20 -9.34 16.55
N GLU A 82 -23.19 -9.79 17.80
CA GLU A 82 -24.12 -9.39 18.86
C GLU A 82 -23.92 -7.95 19.36
N ASP A 83 -22.82 -7.29 19.00
CA ASP A 83 -22.52 -5.91 19.38
C ASP A 83 -23.21 -4.87 18.48
N MET A 84 -23.88 -5.31 17.42
CA MET A 84 -24.44 -4.43 16.39
C MET A 84 -25.80 -3.86 16.79
N TYR A 85 -26.03 -2.61 16.38
CA TYR A 85 -27.37 -2.01 16.38
C TYR A 85 -28.13 -2.41 15.12
N VAL A 86 -29.44 -2.59 15.26
CA VAL A 86 -30.35 -2.73 14.12
C VAL A 86 -31.32 -1.57 14.13
N LEU A 87 -31.40 -0.86 13.01
CA LEU A 87 -32.25 0.30 12.80
C LEU A 87 -33.26 0.00 11.70
N SER A 88 -34.41 0.65 11.78
CA SER A 88 -35.39 0.71 10.71
C SER A 88 -34.87 1.53 9.53
N PRO A 89 -35.54 1.48 8.36
CA PRO A 89 -35.10 2.23 7.18
C PRO A 89 -35.11 3.75 7.36
N ASN A 90 -35.87 4.26 8.33
CA ASN A 90 -35.92 5.68 8.72
C ASN A 90 -34.98 6.02 9.90
N GLY A 91 -34.16 5.08 10.37
CA GLY A 91 -33.13 5.33 11.39
C GLY A 91 -33.58 5.17 12.85
N SER A 92 -34.80 4.69 13.11
CA SER A 92 -35.22 4.36 14.47
C SER A 92 -34.57 3.06 14.94
N ILE A 93 -34.08 3.03 16.18
CA ILE A 93 -33.45 1.82 16.75
C ILE A 93 -34.52 0.75 17.00
N LEU A 94 -34.30 -0.44 16.43
CA LEU A 94 -35.16 -1.63 16.60
C LEU A 94 -34.54 -2.67 17.54
N SER A 95 -33.20 -2.78 17.54
CA SER A 95 -32.45 -3.69 18.42
C SER A 95 -31.17 -3.01 18.89
N THR A 96 -30.85 -3.19 20.16
CA THR A 96 -29.59 -2.73 20.78
C THR A 96 -28.78 -3.91 21.27
N PRO A 97 -27.44 -3.81 21.29
CA PRO A 97 -26.58 -4.83 21.89
C PRO A 97 -26.80 -4.94 23.40
N SER A 98 -26.55 -6.12 23.95
CA SER A 98 -26.62 -6.34 25.41
C SER A 98 -25.47 -5.61 26.11
N PRO A 99 -25.69 -5.02 27.30
CA PRO A 99 -24.62 -4.44 28.09
C PRO A 99 -23.58 -5.50 28.44
N LYS A 100 -22.31 -5.25 28.15
CA LYS A 100 -21.19 -6.10 28.58
C LYS A 100 -20.76 -5.73 30.01
N PRO A 101 -20.29 -6.71 30.83
CA PRO A 101 -19.76 -6.42 32.16
C PRO A 101 -18.49 -5.57 32.10
N TYR A 102 -18.09 -5.00 33.23
CA TYR A 102 -16.84 -4.25 33.38
C TYR A 102 -15.64 -5.01 32.78
N PRO A 103 -14.72 -4.36 32.04
CA PRO A 103 -14.50 -2.91 31.89
C PRO A 103 -15.28 -2.25 30.74
N HIS A 104 -16.21 -2.95 30.09
CA HIS A 104 -16.89 -2.46 28.91
C HIS A 104 -17.97 -1.43 29.26
N LYS A 105 -17.90 -0.23 28.68
CA LYS A 105 -19.04 0.69 28.68
C LYS A 105 -20.14 0.10 27.81
N PRO A 106 -21.43 0.34 28.12
CA PRO A 106 -22.51 -0.02 27.22
C PRO A 106 -22.21 0.57 25.83
N PRO A 107 -22.27 -0.23 24.76
CA PRO A 107 -22.10 0.31 23.42
C PRO A 107 -23.10 1.45 23.22
N LYS A 108 -22.69 2.52 22.56
CA LYS A 108 -23.60 3.58 22.14
C LYS A 108 -23.87 3.41 20.65
N CYS A 109 -25.09 3.73 20.23
CA CYS A 109 -25.38 3.89 18.80
C CYS A 109 -24.47 5.00 18.27
N SER A 110 -23.89 4.81 17.08
CA SER A 110 -22.88 5.73 16.58
C SER A 110 -23.43 7.15 16.42
N ASP A 111 -22.66 8.16 16.86
CA ASP A 111 -22.99 9.58 16.65
C ASP A 111 -22.99 9.94 15.15
N CYS A 112 -22.38 9.10 14.31
CA CYS A 112 -22.47 9.13 12.84
C CYS A 112 -23.86 8.76 12.28
N GLY A 113 -24.78 8.24 13.11
CA GLY A 113 -26.06 7.68 12.65
C GLY A 113 -26.86 8.63 11.74
N PRO A 114 -27.10 9.89 12.12
CA PRO A 114 -27.78 10.86 11.26
C PRO A 114 -27.08 11.10 9.91
N LEU A 115 -25.74 11.11 9.88
CA LEU A 115 -24.95 11.30 8.66
C LEU A 115 -25.12 10.12 7.70
N PHE A 116 -25.08 8.90 8.24
CA PHE A 116 -25.33 7.69 7.48
C PHE A 116 -26.74 7.64 6.88
N MET A 117 -27.74 8.04 7.67
CA MET A 117 -29.12 8.10 7.18
C MET A 117 -29.28 9.09 6.02
N LYS A 118 -28.50 10.17 5.97
CA LYS A 118 -28.51 11.09 4.82
C LYS A 118 -28.02 10.45 3.53
N ALA A 119 -26.98 9.62 3.57
CA ALA A 119 -26.54 8.88 2.40
C ALA A 119 -27.61 7.84 1.95
N TYR A 120 -28.29 7.18 2.89
CA TYR A 120 -29.40 6.28 2.55
C TYR A 120 -30.60 7.01 1.93
N GLU A 121 -30.99 8.15 2.49
CA GLU A 121 -32.12 8.97 2.04
C GLU A 121 -31.84 9.62 0.67
N MET A 122 -30.70 10.28 0.53
CA MET A 122 -30.41 11.15 -0.62
C MET A 122 -29.71 10.42 -1.78
N ARG A 123 -29.15 9.23 -1.53
CA ARG A 123 -28.39 8.45 -2.53
C ARG A 123 -28.82 7.00 -2.65
N ASN A 124 -29.83 6.57 -1.90
CA ASN A 124 -30.29 5.18 -1.90
C ASN A 124 -29.13 4.19 -1.68
N ALA A 125 -28.17 4.55 -0.82
CA ALA A 125 -27.00 3.72 -0.56
C ALA A 125 -27.39 2.32 -0.03
N GLY A 126 -26.55 1.32 -0.27
CA GLY A 126 -26.61 0.01 0.38
C GLY A 126 -25.65 -0.09 1.57
N ALA A 127 -24.56 0.66 1.56
CA ALA A 127 -23.62 0.73 2.68
C ALA A 127 -22.96 2.11 2.76
N VAL A 128 -22.53 2.47 3.97
CA VAL A 128 -21.78 3.70 4.24
C VAL A 128 -20.61 3.38 5.18
N ILE A 129 -19.44 3.89 4.84
CA ILE A 129 -18.19 3.75 5.59
C ILE A 129 -17.76 5.15 6.04
N HIS A 130 -17.47 5.28 7.32
CA HIS A 130 -16.78 6.42 7.89
C HIS A 130 -15.36 6.00 8.29
N SER A 131 -14.38 6.65 7.69
CA SER A 131 -12.96 6.37 7.92
C SER A 131 -12.26 7.59 8.51
N HIS A 132 -11.37 7.33 9.47
CA HIS A 132 -10.43 8.29 10.07
C HIS A 132 -9.00 8.03 9.54
N GLY A 133 -8.87 7.46 8.35
CA GLY A 133 -7.57 7.21 7.73
C GLY A 133 -6.74 8.51 7.62
N ILE A 134 -5.45 8.41 7.94
CA ILE A 134 -4.60 9.59 8.13
C ILE A 134 -4.47 10.41 6.84
N GLU A 135 -4.40 9.76 5.69
CA GLU A 135 -4.41 10.38 4.36
C GLU A 135 -5.71 11.17 4.10
N SER A 136 -6.87 10.66 4.51
CA SER A 136 -8.12 11.43 4.40
C SER A 136 -8.14 12.67 5.29
N CYS A 137 -7.44 12.63 6.42
CA CYS A 137 -7.25 13.80 7.29
C CYS A 137 -6.26 14.79 6.68
N LEU A 138 -5.06 14.34 6.31
CA LEU A 138 -3.97 15.18 5.81
C LEU A 138 -4.27 15.85 4.47
N VAL A 139 -4.98 15.18 3.56
CA VAL A 139 -5.30 15.75 2.24
C VAL A 139 -6.13 17.03 2.37
N THR A 140 -6.97 17.14 3.40
CA THR A 140 -7.76 18.34 3.70
C THR A 140 -6.93 19.51 4.24
N MET A 141 -5.71 19.24 4.69
CA MET A 141 -4.78 20.23 5.26
C MET A 141 -3.82 20.81 4.22
N ILE A 142 -3.61 20.13 3.08
CA ILE A 142 -2.72 20.59 1.99
C ILE A 142 -3.07 22.03 1.59
N ASN A 143 -4.37 22.30 1.43
CA ASN A 143 -4.90 23.65 1.24
C ASN A 143 -6.03 23.91 2.25
N PRO A 144 -5.76 24.59 3.38
CA PRO A 144 -6.75 24.83 4.43
C PRO A 144 -7.97 25.66 3.97
N LEU A 145 -7.87 26.35 2.84
CA LEU A 145 -8.97 27.18 2.30
C LEU A 145 -9.76 26.46 1.19
N ALA A 146 -9.28 25.32 0.69
CA ALA A 146 -9.96 24.58 -0.36
C ALA A 146 -11.25 23.95 0.17
N LYS A 147 -12.35 24.12 -0.56
CA LYS A 147 -13.65 23.48 -0.28
C LYS A 147 -13.79 22.12 -0.97
N GLU A 148 -12.81 21.75 -1.78
CA GLU A 148 -12.84 20.58 -2.65
C GLU A 148 -11.45 19.96 -2.70
N PHE A 149 -11.41 18.65 -2.71
CA PHE A 149 -10.29 17.86 -3.17
C PHE A 149 -10.48 17.56 -4.66
N ARG A 150 -9.42 17.69 -5.46
CA ARG A 150 -9.42 17.49 -6.91
C ARG A 150 -8.22 16.65 -7.35
N ILE A 151 -8.47 15.64 -8.17
CA ILE A 151 -7.44 14.82 -8.81
C ILE A 151 -7.94 14.29 -10.15
N THR A 152 -7.05 14.12 -11.13
CA THR A 152 -7.39 13.59 -12.46
C THR A 152 -6.32 12.62 -12.96
N HIS A 153 -6.57 11.89 -14.06
CA HIS A 153 -5.56 11.08 -14.77
C HIS A 153 -4.86 10.01 -13.91
N MET A 154 -5.59 9.46 -12.93
CA MET A 154 -5.15 8.37 -12.06
C MET A 154 -6.01 7.14 -12.28
N GLU A 155 -5.37 5.97 -12.47
CA GLU A 155 -6.07 4.71 -12.78
C GLU A 155 -7.16 4.35 -11.74
N MET A 156 -6.91 4.66 -10.46
CA MET A 156 -7.83 4.37 -9.36
C MET A 156 -9.13 5.21 -9.40
N ILE A 157 -9.20 6.27 -10.20
CA ILE A 157 -10.45 7.04 -10.43
C ILE A 157 -11.53 6.14 -11.05
N LYS A 158 -11.16 5.17 -11.89
CA LYS A 158 -12.10 4.23 -12.52
C LYS A 158 -12.87 3.38 -11.50
N GLY A 159 -12.36 3.22 -10.29
CA GLY A 159 -13.04 2.52 -9.21
C GLY A 159 -14.10 3.36 -8.49
N ILE A 160 -14.20 4.65 -8.81
CA ILE A 160 -15.23 5.56 -8.28
C ILE A 160 -16.43 5.57 -9.24
N GLN A 161 -17.62 5.30 -8.72
CA GLN A 161 -18.84 5.27 -9.51
C GLN A 161 -19.01 6.54 -10.34
N GLY A 162 -19.29 6.36 -11.63
CA GLY A 162 -19.53 7.47 -12.56
C GLY A 162 -18.28 8.18 -13.09
N HIS A 163 -17.07 7.62 -12.88
CA HIS A 163 -15.82 8.20 -13.35
C HIS A 163 -15.00 7.20 -14.20
N GLY A 164 -14.30 7.72 -15.20
CA GLY A 164 -13.27 7.05 -15.99
C GLY A 164 -11.88 7.64 -15.74
N TYR A 165 -10.87 7.08 -16.42
CA TYR A 165 -9.46 7.47 -16.25
C TYR A 165 -9.20 8.96 -16.47
N TYR A 166 -9.79 9.54 -17.52
CA TYR A 166 -9.57 10.93 -17.91
C TYR A 166 -10.44 11.93 -17.15
N ASP A 167 -11.35 11.46 -16.30
CA ASP A 167 -12.24 12.34 -15.56
C ASP A 167 -11.50 13.06 -14.42
N GLU A 168 -11.99 14.22 -14.04
CA GLU A 168 -11.59 14.89 -12.80
C GLU A 168 -12.49 14.39 -11.68
N LEU A 169 -11.88 13.78 -10.65
CA LEU A 169 -12.56 13.44 -9.42
C LEU A 169 -12.59 14.67 -8.51
N VAL A 170 -13.79 15.07 -8.12
CA VAL A 170 -14.03 16.16 -7.17
C VAL A 170 -14.71 15.60 -5.92
N VAL A 171 -14.11 15.82 -4.75
CA VAL A 171 -14.68 15.43 -3.45
C VAL A 171 -14.88 16.67 -2.59
N PRO A 172 -16.12 17.01 -2.17
CA PRO A 172 -16.35 18.17 -1.31
C PRO A 172 -15.73 17.98 0.08
N ILE A 173 -15.23 19.08 0.64
CA ILE A 173 -14.66 19.16 1.99
C ILE A 173 -15.59 20.04 2.85
N ILE A 174 -16.09 19.48 3.94
CA ILE A 174 -16.84 20.22 4.97
C ILE A 174 -15.96 20.47 6.20
N GLU A 175 -16.25 21.54 6.93
CA GLU A 175 -15.55 21.86 8.18
C GLU A 175 -16.01 20.93 9.31
N ASN A 176 -15.07 20.53 10.16
CA ASN A 176 -15.37 19.71 11.32
C ASN A 176 -16.06 20.51 12.44
N THR A 177 -16.81 19.82 13.28
CA THR A 177 -17.50 20.36 14.46
C THR A 177 -17.11 19.57 15.71
N ALA A 178 -17.36 20.12 16.90
CA ALA A 178 -17.05 19.43 18.16
C ALA A 178 -17.91 18.17 18.36
N HIS A 179 -19.12 18.16 17.78
CA HIS A 179 -20.03 17.04 17.84
C HIS A 179 -20.45 16.59 16.45
N GLU A 180 -20.31 15.30 16.16
CA GLU A 180 -20.54 14.74 14.83
C GLU A 180 -21.94 15.00 14.29
N TYR A 181 -22.99 14.97 15.14
CA TYR A 181 -24.37 15.20 14.70
C TYR A 181 -24.57 16.59 14.06
N GLU A 182 -23.74 17.58 14.40
CA GLU A 182 -23.79 18.95 13.85
C GLU A 182 -23.31 18.99 12.39
N LEU A 183 -22.59 17.96 11.92
CA LEU A 183 -22.16 17.81 10.53
C LEU A 183 -23.29 17.42 9.58
N THR A 184 -24.45 16.99 10.10
CA THR A 184 -25.53 16.42 9.28
C THR A 184 -26.01 17.39 8.19
N GLU A 185 -26.16 18.68 8.53
CA GLU A 185 -26.65 19.68 7.58
C GLU A 185 -25.60 20.03 6.51
N SER A 186 -24.33 20.19 6.90
CA SER A 186 -23.24 20.49 5.96
C SER A 186 -22.97 19.31 5.02
N LEU A 187 -23.04 18.08 5.53
CA LEU A 187 -22.98 16.86 4.73
C LEU A 187 -24.14 16.80 3.73
N ALA A 188 -25.38 17.05 4.16
CA ALA A 188 -26.55 17.04 3.27
C ALA A 188 -26.41 18.09 2.15
N LYS A 189 -25.96 19.30 2.48
CA LYS A 189 -25.68 20.37 1.49
C LYS A 189 -24.56 19.97 0.52
N ALA A 190 -23.50 19.33 0.99
CA ALA A 190 -22.42 18.83 0.13
C ALA A 190 -22.93 17.71 -0.80
N ILE A 191 -23.75 16.80 -0.28
CA ILE A 191 -24.40 15.78 -1.11
C ILE A 191 -25.26 16.46 -2.18
N GLU A 192 -26.12 17.41 -1.83
CA GLU A 192 -26.98 18.10 -2.81
C GLU A 192 -26.17 18.86 -3.89
N ALA A 193 -25.13 19.59 -3.50
CA ALA A 193 -24.32 20.38 -4.42
C ALA A 193 -23.44 19.54 -5.35
N TYR A 194 -23.07 18.32 -4.95
CA TYR A 194 -22.19 17.41 -5.71
C TYR A 194 -22.95 16.12 -6.06
N PRO A 195 -23.84 16.13 -7.08
CA PRO A 195 -24.72 15.00 -7.38
C PRO A 195 -23.96 13.70 -7.75
N LYS A 196 -22.77 13.83 -8.35
CA LYS A 196 -21.90 12.70 -8.72
C LYS A 196 -21.00 12.19 -7.59
N THR A 197 -20.92 12.88 -6.46
CA THR A 197 -20.02 12.44 -5.39
C THR A 197 -20.55 11.18 -4.72
N THR A 198 -19.64 10.29 -4.36
CA THR A 198 -19.92 9.15 -3.48
C THR A 198 -19.21 9.26 -2.12
N ALA A 199 -18.60 10.44 -1.87
CA ALA A 199 -17.95 10.73 -0.60
C ALA A 199 -17.97 12.21 -0.23
N VAL A 200 -17.77 12.48 1.06
CA VAL A 200 -17.55 13.83 1.62
C VAL A 200 -16.39 13.76 2.61
N LEU A 201 -15.37 14.58 2.40
CA LEU A 201 -14.26 14.77 3.34
C LEU A 201 -14.68 15.71 4.46
N VAL A 202 -14.23 15.43 5.68
CA VAL A 202 -14.40 16.29 6.85
C VAL A 202 -13.02 16.75 7.29
N ARG A 203 -12.78 18.08 7.24
CA ARG A 203 -11.45 18.66 7.46
C ARG A 203 -10.89 18.27 8.83
N ASN A 204 -9.62 17.88 8.88
CA ASN A 204 -8.93 17.47 10.12
C ASN A 204 -9.61 16.30 10.86
N HIS A 205 -10.39 15.48 10.17
CA HIS A 205 -11.17 14.41 10.77
C HIS A 205 -11.08 13.12 9.94
N GLY A 206 -11.65 13.11 8.73
CA GLY A 206 -11.77 11.87 7.96
C GLY A 206 -12.70 11.99 6.77
N ILE A 207 -13.39 10.91 6.44
CA ILE A 207 -14.27 10.84 5.25
C ILE A 207 -15.51 9.97 5.48
N TYR A 208 -16.61 10.34 4.83
CA TYR A 208 -17.81 9.52 4.67
C TYR A 208 -17.93 9.05 3.23
N ILE A 209 -18.11 7.75 2.99
CA ILE A 209 -18.11 7.11 1.68
C ILE A 209 -19.31 6.18 1.59
N TRP A 210 -20.07 6.21 0.50
CA TRP A 210 -21.24 5.35 0.32
C TRP A 210 -21.25 4.68 -1.05
N GLY A 211 -21.90 3.53 -1.14
CA GLY A 211 -22.06 2.78 -2.39
C GLY A 211 -23.40 2.04 -2.42
N ASP A 212 -23.78 1.58 -3.61
CA ASP A 212 -24.99 0.79 -3.82
C ASP A 212 -25.03 -0.53 -3.04
N SER A 213 -23.86 -1.07 -2.68
CA SER A 213 -23.66 -2.25 -1.84
C SER A 213 -22.43 -2.06 -0.96
N TRP A 214 -22.21 -2.98 -0.01
CA TRP A 214 -20.98 -2.97 0.79
C TRP A 214 -19.73 -3.18 -0.05
N ILE A 215 -19.84 -3.95 -1.15
CA ILE A 215 -18.74 -4.21 -2.08
C ILE A 215 -18.33 -2.90 -2.74
N SER A 216 -19.29 -2.17 -3.34
CA SER A 216 -18.97 -0.90 -4.02
C SER A 216 -18.53 0.17 -3.03
N ALA A 217 -19.15 0.26 -1.84
CA ALA A 217 -18.70 1.20 -0.80
C ALA A 217 -17.24 0.92 -0.39
N LYS A 218 -16.87 -0.35 -0.19
CA LYS A 218 -15.50 -0.75 0.16
C LYS A 218 -14.51 -0.49 -0.98
N THR A 219 -14.82 -0.91 -2.21
CA THR A 219 -13.95 -0.68 -3.37
C THR A 219 -13.69 0.82 -3.57
N GLN A 220 -14.74 1.64 -3.49
CA GLN A 220 -14.59 3.10 -3.58
C GLN A 220 -13.79 3.66 -2.42
N ALA A 221 -13.95 3.14 -1.20
CA ALA A 221 -13.14 3.55 -0.06
C ALA A 221 -11.65 3.30 -0.30
N GLU A 222 -11.28 2.13 -0.80
CA GLU A 222 -9.89 1.81 -1.16
C GLU A 222 -9.36 2.77 -2.23
N CYS A 223 -10.15 3.05 -3.27
CA CYS A 223 -9.79 4.02 -4.30
C CYS A 223 -9.63 5.44 -3.76
N TYR A 224 -10.55 5.92 -2.92
CA TYR A 224 -10.47 7.24 -2.30
C TYR A 224 -9.21 7.36 -1.43
N HIS A 225 -8.97 6.39 -0.54
CA HIS A 225 -7.79 6.37 0.31
C HIS A 225 -6.49 6.33 -0.51
N TYR A 226 -6.43 5.53 -1.57
CA TYR A 226 -5.31 5.54 -2.51
C TYR A 226 -5.11 6.92 -3.17
N LEU A 227 -6.20 7.55 -3.65
CA LEU A 227 -6.13 8.82 -4.36
C LEU A 227 -5.74 9.99 -3.45
N PHE A 228 -6.15 9.96 -2.18
CA PHE A 228 -5.69 10.94 -1.18
C PHE A 228 -4.21 10.77 -0.88
N ASP A 229 -3.75 9.53 -0.66
CA ASP A 229 -2.33 9.24 -0.43
C ASP A 229 -1.49 9.64 -1.65
N ALA A 230 -1.95 9.33 -2.87
CA ALA A 230 -1.32 9.77 -4.11
C ALA A 230 -1.25 11.29 -4.21
N ALA A 231 -2.34 12.02 -3.90
CA ALA A 231 -2.35 13.47 -3.94
C ALA A 231 -1.42 14.10 -2.89
N ILE A 232 -1.34 13.53 -1.69
CA ILE A 232 -0.39 13.95 -0.65
C ILE A 232 1.04 13.76 -1.17
N LYS A 233 1.35 12.60 -1.75
CA LYS A 233 2.67 12.30 -2.31
C LYS A 233 3.01 13.22 -3.48
N LEU A 234 2.07 13.43 -4.41
CA LEU A 234 2.23 14.40 -5.50
C LEU A 234 2.51 15.80 -4.94
N ASN A 235 1.76 16.24 -3.93
CA ASN A 235 1.99 17.53 -3.28
C ASN A 235 3.36 17.63 -2.62
N GLN A 236 3.82 16.59 -1.92
CA GLN A 236 5.16 16.50 -1.32
C GLN A 236 6.27 16.56 -2.38
N LEU A 237 6.02 16.00 -3.57
CA LEU A 237 6.89 16.10 -4.74
C LEU A 237 6.79 17.44 -5.48
N GLY A 238 5.94 18.36 -5.01
CA GLY A 238 5.70 19.65 -5.65
C GLY A 238 4.89 19.55 -6.95
N LEU A 239 4.15 18.47 -7.16
CA LEU A 239 3.32 18.19 -8.34
C LEU A 239 1.83 18.43 -8.04
N ASP A 240 1.11 18.96 -9.04
CA ASP A 240 -0.29 19.32 -8.93
C ASP A 240 -1.20 18.14 -9.34
N PRO A 241 -1.92 17.50 -8.38
CA PRO A 241 -2.79 16.37 -8.66
C PRO A 241 -3.98 16.73 -9.57
N SER A 242 -4.32 18.02 -9.68
CA SER A 242 -5.46 18.48 -10.49
C SER A 242 -5.15 18.66 -11.98
N THR A 243 -3.89 18.50 -12.39
CA THR A 243 -3.48 18.65 -13.80
C THR A 243 -3.26 17.29 -14.48
N PRO A 244 -3.63 17.12 -15.77
CA PRO A 244 -3.44 15.86 -16.50
C PRO A 244 -2.01 15.31 -16.54
N ILE A 245 -1.02 16.20 -16.52
CA ILE A 245 0.40 15.86 -16.58
C ILE A 245 1.04 15.82 -15.19
N HIS A 246 0.27 16.09 -14.13
CA HIS A 246 0.76 16.29 -12.77
C HIS A 246 1.98 17.19 -12.71
N GLY A 247 1.92 18.34 -13.39
CA GLY A 247 3.04 19.27 -13.49
C GLY A 247 3.32 20.00 -12.18
N PRO A 248 4.38 20.81 -12.09
CA PRO A 248 4.72 21.52 -10.85
C PRO A 248 3.58 22.40 -10.33
N ILE A 249 3.38 22.41 -9.01
CA ILE A 249 2.41 23.29 -8.34
C ILE A 249 2.75 24.74 -8.63
N GLN A 250 1.83 25.42 -9.30
CA GLN A 250 1.98 26.85 -9.56
C GLN A 250 1.65 27.63 -8.30
N ASN A 251 2.67 28.20 -7.65
CA ASN A 251 2.46 29.17 -6.57
C ASN A 251 1.76 30.41 -7.13
N VAL A 252 0.44 30.50 -6.96
CA VAL A 252 -0.31 31.72 -7.22
C VAL A 252 0.15 32.79 -6.22
N LYS A 253 1.09 33.65 -6.65
CA LYS A 253 1.33 34.94 -5.98
C LYS A 253 0.05 35.77 -6.10
N GLY A 254 -0.66 35.99 -4.98
CA GLY A 254 -1.86 36.83 -4.99
C GLY A 254 -2.43 37.25 -3.63
N VAL A 255 -1.91 38.37 -3.11
CA VAL A 255 -2.63 39.46 -2.39
C VAL A 255 -3.02 39.30 -0.91
N LEU A 256 -2.22 39.94 -0.03
CA LEU A 256 -2.50 40.67 1.24
C LEU A 256 -1.21 40.60 2.08
N GLY A 257 -0.52 41.64 2.56
CA GLY A 257 -0.60 43.09 2.58
C GLY A 257 0.49 43.60 3.55
N SER A 258 0.90 44.86 3.38
CA SER A 258 1.80 45.68 4.23
C SER A 258 3.30 45.34 4.23
N GLY A 259 4.08 46.36 3.87
CA GLY A 259 5.51 46.27 3.63
C GLY A 259 6.38 46.41 4.87
N ILE A 260 7.62 45.96 4.72
CA ILE A 260 8.76 46.49 5.46
C ILE A 260 9.90 46.63 4.44
N HIS A 261 10.24 47.89 4.16
CA HIS A 261 11.48 48.27 3.49
C HIS A 261 12.68 47.72 4.24
N ARG A 262 13.59 47.02 3.56
CA ARG A 262 15.03 47.20 3.79
C ARG A 262 15.79 47.08 2.47
N ASN A 263 16.31 48.24 2.05
CA ASN A 263 17.30 48.41 0.99
C ASN A 263 18.54 47.57 1.30
N ILE A 264 19.04 46.81 0.32
CA ILE A 264 20.48 46.54 0.21
C ILE A 264 20.89 46.76 -1.25
N SER A 265 21.88 47.64 -1.37
CA SER A 265 22.50 48.18 -2.57
C SER A 265 23.09 47.12 -3.50
N VAL A 266 22.93 47.40 -4.79
CA VAL A 266 23.73 46.85 -5.88
C VAL A 266 25.18 47.29 -5.70
N ASN A 267 26.11 46.35 -5.58
CA ASN A 267 27.52 46.59 -5.86
C ASN A 267 27.98 45.56 -6.90
N ALA A 268 28.31 46.08 -8.08
CA ALA A 268 29.15 45.40 -9.04
C ALA A 268 30.58 45.37 -8.50
N GLY A 269 31.22 44.21 -8.52
CA GLY A 269 32.58 44.06 -8.03
C GLY A 269 33.15 42.67 -8.22
N THR A 270 33.88 42.53 -9.33
CA THR A 270 35.09 41.71 -9.52
C THR A 270 35.02 40.19 -9.39
N ALA A 271 35.38 39.55 -10.50
CA ALA A 271 35.80 38.17 -10.60
C ALA A 271 36.87 37.83 -9.55
N ALA A 272 36.58 36.82 -8.74
CA ALA A 272 37.56 36.03 -8.03
C ALA A 272 37.22 34.57 -8.27
N SER A 273 38.19 33.85 -8.80
CA SER A 273 38.18 32.41 -9.02
C SER A 273 38.08 31.68 -7.69
N ASP A 274 36.91 31.12 -7.39
CA ASP A 274 36.80 30.05 -6.41
C ASP A 274 36.23 28.82 -7.11
N ASN A 275 37.13 27.87 -7.38
CA ASN A 275 36.81 26.49 -7.67
C ASN A 275 35.99 25.91 -6.50
N LYS A 276 34.67 26.10 -6.52
CA LYS A 276 33.77 25.23 -5.78
C LYS A 276 33.57 23.99 -6.63
N SER A 277 34.38 22.98 -6.29
CA SER A 277 34.23 21.60 -6.76
C SER A 277 32.75 21.23 -6.88
N ASP A 278 32.38 20.68 -8.02
CA ASP A 278 31.15 19.90 -8.21
C ASP A 278 30.91 19.00 -6.99
N PRO A 279 29.65 18.76 -6.56
CA PRO A 279 29.42 17.96 -5.38
C PRO A 279 29.95 16.54 -5.63
N ALA A 280 31.08 16.22 -4.98
CA ALA A 280 31.70 14.92 -5.02
C ALA A 280 30.64 13.85 -4.73
N GLN A 281 30.59 12.84 -5.60
CA GLN A 281 29.70 11.69 -5.51
C GLN A 281 29.74 11.12 -4.08
N ARG A 282 28.59 11.08 -3.40
CA ARG A 282 28.51 10.71 -1.98
C ARG A 282 28.14 9.25 -1.77
N CYS A 283 27.47 8.66 -2.76
CA CYS A 283 26.84 7.35 -2.64
C CYS A 283 26.92 6.59 -3.96
N ILE A 284 27.09 5.27 -3.86
CA ILE A 284 26.99 4.33 -4.98
C ILE A 284 25.92 3.31 -4.63
N VAL A 285 24.99 3.07 -5.56
CA VAL A 285 23.99 2.01 -5.50
C VAL A 285 24.30 1.02 -6.60
N LEU A 286 24.42 -0.25 -6.25
CA LEU A 286 24.81 -1.31 -7.17
C LEU A 286 23.69 -2.33 -7.35
N ASP A 287 23.47 -2.75 -8.58
CA ASP A 287 22.75 -3.99 -8.86
C ASP A 287 23.61 -5.24 -8.55
N ILE A 288 22.97 -6.40 -8.49
CA ILE A 288 23.60 -7.70 -8.28
C ILE A 288 23.86 -8.40 -9.60
N GLU A 289 22.81 -8.95 -10.22
CA GLU A 289 22.88 -9.79 -11.41
C GLU A 289 23.43 -8.98 -12.58
N GLY A 290 24.41 -9.51 -13.31
CA GLY A 290 25.03 -8.82 -14.45
C GLY A 290 25.90 -7.60 -14.10
N THR A 291 26.01 -7.26 -12.82
CA THR A 291 26.70 -6.04 -12.34
C THR A 291 27.83 -6.35 -11.37
N THR A 292 27.52 -6.89 -10.18
CA THR A 292 28.51 -7.37 -9.20
C THR A 292 28.69 -8.89 -9.27
N THR A 293 27.68 -9.60 -9.74
CA THR A 293 27.57 -11.07 -9.73
C THR A 293 27.18 -11.57 -11.12
N PRO A 294 27.80 -12.63 -11.66
CA PRO A 294 27.39 -13.21 -12.95
C PRO A 294 25.91 -13.61 -12.95
N ILE A 295 25.20 -13.33 -14.05
CA ILE A 295 23.78 -13.73 -14.22
C ILE A 295 23.64 -15.26 -14.05
N SER A 296 24.58 -16.02 -14.59
CA SER A 296 24.63 -17.48 -14.50
C SER A 296 24.68 -17.99 -13.06
N PHE A 297 25.28 -17.24 -12.13
CA PHE A 297 25.28 -17.67 -10.72
C PHE A 297 23.85 -17.70 -10.15
N VAL A 298 23.02 -16.73 -10.48
CA VAL A 298 21.64 -16.71 -10.00
C VAL A 298 20.80 -17.76 -10.71
N THR A 299 20.88 -17.83 -12.04
CA THR A 299 20.03 -18.74 -12.85
C THR A 299 20.46 -20.20 -12.75
N ASP A 300 21.76 -20.48 -12.65
CA ASP A 300 22.30 -21.83 -12.78
C ASP A 300 22.74 -22.41 -11.44
N VAL A 301 22.90 -21.58 -10.40
CA VAL A 301 23.29 -22.03 -9.05
C VAL A 301 22.20 -21.75 -8.01
N LEU A 302 21.83 -20.48 -7.77
CA LEU A 302 20.92 -20.16 -6.66
C LEU A 302 19.51 -20.74 -6.83
N PHE A 303 18.85 -20.51 -7.98
CA PHE A 303 17.50 -21.05 -8.19
C PHE A 303 17.48 -22.58 -8.26
N PRO A 304 18.41 -23.25 -8.98
CA PRO A 304 18.48 -24.71 -8.95
C PRO A 304 18.78 -25.27 -7.56
N TYR A 305 19.63 -24.61 -6.77
CA TYR A 305 19.89 -25.03 -5.39
C TYR A 305 18.62 -24.97 -4.54
N ALA A 306 17.87 -23.87 -4.59
CA ALA A 306 16.62 -23.75 -3.84
C ALA A 306 15.62 -24.84 -4.23
N ARG A 307 15.46 -25.08 -5.54
CA ARG A 307 14.60 -26.13 -6.08
C ARG A 307 14.99 -27.52 -5.59
N ASN A 308 16.28 -27.87 -5.67
CA ASN A 308 16.75 -29.22 -5.35
C ASN A 308 16.82 -29.50 -3.84
N ASN A 309 16.82 -28.45 -3.01
CA ASN A 309 17.01 -28.57 -1.56
C ASN A 309 15.77 -28.22 -0.73
N VAL A 310 14.66 -27.78 -1.34
CA VAL A 310 13.42 -27.44 -0.63
C VAL A 310 12.94 -28.57 0.29
N GLY A 311 12.88 -29.81 -0.21
CA GLY A 311 12.44 -30.96 0.59
C GLY A 311 13.38 -31.26 1.75
N ARG A 312 14.70 -31.20 1.52
CA ARG A 312 15.71 -31.42 2.57
C ARG A 312 15.66 -30.35 3.64
N HIS A 313 15.54 -29.08 3.24
CA HIS A 313 15.43 -27.95 4.16
C HIS A 313 14.18 -28.08 5.02
N LEU A 314 13.00 -28.20 4.40
CA LEU A 314 11.73 -28.35 5.11
C LEU A 314 11.73 -29.56 6.05
N SER A 315 12.35 -30.68 5.66
CA SER A 315 12.45 -31.87 6.53
C SER A 315 13.33 -31.65 7.76
N ALA A 316 14.41 -30.86 7.61
CA ALA A 316 15.36 -30.60 8.68
C ALA A 316 14.87 -29.51 9.64
N THR A 317 14.09 -28.53 9.14
CA THR A 317 13.67 -27.35 9.90
C THR A 317 12.17 -27.33 10.19
N TYR A 318 11.42 -28.38 9.83
CA TYR A 318 9.95 -28.43 9.91
C TYR A 318 9.40 -27.87 11.23
N ASP A 319 9.92 -28.34 12.36
CA ASP A 319 9.41 -28.01 13.69
C ASP A 319 9.87 -26.64 14.22
N THR A 320 10.67 -25.91 13.44
CA THR A 320 11.11 -24.55 13.81
C THR A 320 10.01 -23.53 13.53
N ALA A 321 9.92 -22.49 14.37
CA ALA A 321 8.94 -21.42 14.19
C ALA A 321 9.08 -20.72 12.82
N GLU A 322 10.31 -20.46 12.37
CA GLU A 322 10.58 -19.80 11.08
C GLU A 322 10.04 -20.62 9.90
N THR A 323 10.27 -21.94 9.89
CA THR A 323 9.73 -22.81 8.84
C THR A 323 8.22 -22.97 8.94
N GLN A 324 7.63 -22.98 10.14
CA GLN A 324 6.17 -23.02 10.29
C GLN A 324 5.50 -21.74 9.74
N ASP A 325 6.14 -20.58 9.91
CA ASP A 325 5.67 -19.32 9.31
C ASP A 325 5.77 -19.35 7.77
N ASP A 326 6.86 -19.88 7.21
CA ASP A 326 6.99 -20.11 5.76
C ASP A 326 5.88 -21.02 5.23
N ILE A 327 5.62 -22.14 5.92
CA ILE A 327 4.59 -23.12 5.55
C ILE A 327 3.22 -22.46 5.58
N LYS A 328 2.93 -21.64 6.60
CA LYS A 328 1.65 -20.92 6.71
C LYS A 328 1.45 -19.94 5.56
N LEU A 329 2.50 -19.19 5.21
CA LEU A 329 2.44 -18.22 4.12
C LEU A 329 2.28 -18.92 2.76
N LEU A 330 2.99 -20.02 2.54
CA LEU A 330 2.84 -20.84 1.34
C LEU A 330 1.47 -21.52 1.25
N ARG A 331 0.91 -22.00 2.37
CA ARG A 331 -0.45 -22.53 2.44
C ARG A 331 -1.47 -21.50 1.97
N SER A 332 -1.38 -20.26 2.49
CA SER A 332 -2.26 -19.18 2.07
C SER A 332 -2.13 -18.88 0.58
N GLN A 333 -0.90 -18.79 0.07
CA GLN A 333 -0.67 -18.53 -1.35
C GLN A 333 -1.22 -19.65 -2.24
N VAL A 334 -0.98 -20.91 -1.89
CA VAL A 334 -1.44 -22.06 -2.67
C VAL A 334 -2.97 -22.17 -2.64
N GLN A 335 -3.61 -21.82 -1.52
CA GLN A 335 -5.07 -21.75 -1.45
C GLN A 335 -5.62 -20.71 -2.44
N ASP A 336 -5.07 -19.49 -2.44
CA ASP A 336 -5.44 -18.45 -3.41
C ASP A 336 -5.20 -18.90 -4.86
N ASP A 337 -4.11 -19.61 -5.11
CA ASP A 337 -3.74 -20.11 -6.43
C ASP A 337 -4.70 -21.20 -6.92
N LEU A 338 -5.16 -22.08 -6.03
CA LEU A 338 -6.17 -23.09 -6.33
C LEU A 338 -7.53 -22.45 -6.65
N GLU A 339 -7.94 -21.45 -5.89
CA GLU A 339 -9.18 -20.69 -6.14
C GLU A 339 -9.15 -19.96 -7.47
N LYS A 340 -7.98 -19.48 -7.88
CA LYS A 340 -7.75 -18.81 -9.17
C LYS A 340 -7.48 -19.78 -10.33
N GLY A 341 -7.42 -21.09 -10.07
CA GLY A 341 -7.15 -22.11 -11.09
C GLY A 341 -5.74 -22.04 -11.68
N VAL A 342 -4.75 -21.60 -10.91
CA VAL A 342 -3.35 -21.50 -11.36
C VAL A 342 -2.79 -22.90 -11.61
N VAL A 343 -2.36 -23.14 -12.85
CA VAL A 343 -1.82 -24.44 -13.31
C VAL A 343 -0.60 -24.85 -12.48
N GLY A 344 -0.60 -26.09 -11.99
CA GLY A 344 0.50 -26.68 -11.22
C GLY A 344 0.39 -26.51 -9.70
N SER A 345 -0.65 -25.84 -9.22
CA SER A 345 -0.95 -25.74 -7.79
C SER A 345 -1.57 -27.03 -7.27
N VAL A 346 -1.09 -27.52 -6.12
CA VAL A 346 -1.55 -28.76 -5.49
C VAL A 346 -1.99 -28.47 -4.05
N PRO A 347 -3.15 -28.97 -3.58
CA PRO A 347 -3.59 -28.78 -2.20
C PRO A 347 -2.53 -29.22 -1.19
N ILE A 348 -2.24 -28.36 -0.23
CA ILE A 348 -1.36 -28.69 0.89
C ILE A 348 -2.24 -29.30 2.00
N PRO A 349 -2.04 -30.57 2.38
CA PRO A 349 -2.84 -31.21 3.41
C PRO A 349 -2.66 -30.53 4.77
N LEU A 350 -3.65 -30.74 5.64
CA LEU A 350 -3.57 -30.37 7.05
C LEU A 350 -2.51 -31.23 7.76
N ASP A 351 -2.07 -30.76 8.93
CA ASP A 351 -0.97 -31.38 9.68
C ASP A 351 -1.27 -32.79 10.23
N ASP A 352 -2.53 -33.22 10.17
CA ASP A 352 -3.02 -34.54 10.58
C ASP A 352 -2.58 -35.69 9.65
N VAL A 353 -2.23 -35.38 8.40
CA VAL A 353 -1.69 -36.35 7.41
C VAL A 353 -0.21 -36.67 7.68
N GLY A 354 0.43 -35.96 8.62
CA GLY A 354 1.82 -36.12 8.99
C GLY A 354 2.78 -35.28 8.13
N LYS A 355 3.93 -34.93 8.73
CA LYS A 355 4.90 -33.97 8.15
C LYS A 355 5.35 -34.30 6.72
N GLU A 356 5.51 -35.58 6.40
CA GLU A 356 6.02 -35.99 5.08
C GLU A 356 5.04 -35.65 3.94
N GLY A 357 3.73 -35.78 4.19
CA GLY A 357 2.70 -35.43 3.22
C GLY A 357 2.66 -33.91 2.96
N VAL A 358 2.79 -33.11 4.02
CA VAL A 358 2.84 -31.65 3.92
C VAL A 358 4.08 -31.20 3.14
N ILE A 359 5.25 -31.76 3.46
CA ILE A 359 6.50 -31.44 2.78
C ILE A 359 6.42 -31.82 1.29
N ALA A 360 5.91 -33.00 0.95
CA ALA A 360 5.78 -33.42 -0.44
C ALA A 360 4.89 -32.47 -1.27
N ALA A 361 3.77 -32.03 -0.70
CA ALA A 361 2.88 -31.05 -1.35
C ALA A 361 3.56 -29.68 -1.50
N LEU A 362 4.30 -29.21 -0.49
CA LEU A 362 5.05 -27.96 -0.56
C LEU A 362 6.14 -28.01 -1.62
N VAL A 363 6.90 -29.11 -1.70
CA VAL A 363 7.93 -29.33 -2.72
C VAL A 363 7.30 -29.20 -4.11
N ALA A 364 6.20 -29.91 -4.37
CA ALA A 364 5.52 -29.86 -5.67
C ALA A 364 5.08 -28.44 -6.07
N ASN A 365 4.49 -27.70 -5.13
CA ASN A 365 4.09 -26.31 -5.35
C ASN A 365 5.27 -25.39 -5.60
N VAL A 366 6.32 -25.48 -4.77
CA VAL A 366 7.54 -24.64 -4.91
C VAL A 366 8.23 -24.93 -6.25
N GLU A 367 8.37 -26.19 -6.64
CA GLU A 367 8.93 -26.54 -7.95
C GLU A 367 8.11 -25.97 -9.11
N SER A 368 6.77 -26.03 -9.01
CA SER A 368 5.89 -25.43 -10.01
C SER A 368 6.05 -23.92 -10.08
N MET A 369 6.09 -23.23 -8.93
CA MET A 369 6.25 -21.79 -8.85
C MET A 369 7.60 -21.33 -9.41
N ILE A 370 8.69 -22.04 -9.10
CA ILE A 370 10.03 -21.77 -9.66
C ILE A 370 10.03 -21.99 -11.17
N LYS A 371 9.47 -23.10 -11.65
CA LYS A 371 9.40 -23.43 -13.08
C LYS A 371 8.63 -22.37 -13.87
N ALA A 372 7.63 -21.75 -13.26
CA ALA A 372 6.82 -20.70 -13.87
C ALA A 372 7.35 -19.27 -13.60
N ASP A 373 8.58 -19.12 -13.05
CA ASP A 373 9.21 -17.84 -12.69
C ASP A 373 8.28 -16.91 -11.88
N ARG A 374 7.53 -17.50 -10.92
CA ARG A 374 6.53 -16.75 -10.16
C ARG A 374 7.18 -15.91 -9.07
N LYS A 375 7.02 -14.59 -9.15
CA LYS A 375 7.59 -13.61 -8.21
C LYS A 375 6.67 -13.39 -7.00
N ILE A 376 6.61 -14.38 -6.11
CA ILE A 376 5.70 -14.38 -4.96
C ILE A 376 6.48 -14.16 -3.66
N THR A 377 5.96 -13.34 -2.75
CA THR A 377 6.54 -13.11 -1.41
C THR A 377 6.78 -14.41 -0.63
N ALA A 378 5.79 -15.31 -0.59
CA ALA A 378 5.88 -16.61 0.08
C ALA A 378 7.06 -17.45 -0.41
N LEU A 379 7.24 -17.52 -1.75
CA LEU A 379 8.34 -18.26 -2.36
C LEU A 379 9.69 -17.62 -2.04
N LYS A 380 9.79 -16.29 -2.17
CA LYS A 380 11.04 -15.55 -1.91
C LYS A 380 11.52 -15.69 -0.46
N GLN A 381 10.60 -15.73 0.49
CA GLN A 381 10.93 -15.92 1.90
C GLN A 381 11.57 -17.30 2.13
N LEU A 382 10.90 -18.37 1.70
CA LEU A 382 11.41 -19.74 1.81
C LEU A 382 12.74 -19.92 1.06
N GLN A 383 12.87 -19.37 -0.16
CA GLN A 383 14.13 -19.41 -0.92
C GLN A 383 15.29 -18.78 -0.12
N GLY A 384 15.04 -17.66 0.56
CA GLY A 384 16.01 -17.02 1.44
C GLY A 384 16.49 -17.93 2.58
N HIS A 385 15.60 -18.70 3.20
CA HIS A 385 15.94 -19.63 4.28
C HIS A 385 16.67 -20.88 3.78
N ILE A 386 16.29 -21.39 2.60
CA ILE A 386 16.99 -22.50 1.94
C ILE A 386 18.43 -22.07 1.59
N TRP A 387 18.61 -20.88 1.01
CA TRP A 387 19.95 -20.37 0.71
C TRP A 387 20.77 -20.15 1.97
N ARG A 388 20.18 -19.63 3.05
CA ARG A 388 20.85 -19.49 4.35
C ARG A 388 21.45 -20.82 4.80
N THR A 389 20.64 -21.89 4.74
CA THR A 389 21.10 -23.25 5.07
C THR A 389 22.26 -23.69 4.17
N GLY A 390 22.18 -23.42 2.87
CA GLY A 390 23.24 -23.78 1.92
C GLY A 390 24.57 -23.07 2.19
N TYR A 391 24.52 -21.78 2.51
CA TYR A 391 25.71 -21.01 2.90
C TYR A 391 26.28 -21.46 4.25
N GLU A 392 25.45 -21.68 5.27
CA GLU A 392 25.89 -22.18 6.59
C GLU A 392 26.55 -23.55 6.50
N LYS A 393 26.06 -24.42 5.60
CA LYS A 393 26.64 -25.74 5.32
C LYS A 393 27.82 -25.70 4.35
N LYS A 394 28.18 -24.54 3.82
CA LYS A 394 29.22 -24.36 2.78
C LYS A 394 28.94 -25.18 1.50
N GLU A 395 27.66 -25.42 1.22
CA GLU A 395 27.19 -26.01 -0.04
C GLU A 395 27.00 -24.92 -1.11
N LEU A 396 26.86 -23.66 -0.68
CA LEU A 396 26.85 -22.46 -1.52
C LEU A 396 28.01 -21.54 -1.15
N GLU A 397 28.57 -20.90 -2.17
CA GLU A 397 29.53 -19.80 -2.06
C GLU A 397 29.06 -18.68 -2.99
N GLY A 398 29.07 -17.45 -2.50
CA GLY A 398 28.60 -16.29 -3.24
C GLY A 398 29.63 -15.92 -4.29
N VAL A 399 29.22 -15.70 -5.53
CA VAL A 399 30.16 -15.36 -6.59
C VAL A 399 30.04 -13.89 -6.93
N VAL A 400 31.11 -13.12 -6.76
CA VAL A 400 31.22 -11.75 -7.30
C VAL A 400 32.38 -11.66 -8.29
N PHE A 401 32.32 -10.70 -9.22
CA PHE A 401 33.43 -10.44 -10.16
C PHE A 401 34.70 -10.01 -9.41
N GLU A 402 35.87 -10.32 -9.97
CA GLU A 402 37.18 -10.13 -9.33
C GLU A 402 37.51 -8.67 -8.97
N ASP A 403 36.96 -7.72 -9.71
CA ASP A 403 37.17 -6.29 -9.50
C ASP A 403 36.25 -5.67 -8.45
N VAL A 404 35.20 -6.39 -8.03
CA VAL A 404 34.19 -5.87 -7.08
C VAL A 404 34.78 -5.65 -5.68
N PRO A 405 35.51 -6.59 -5.06
CA PRO A 405 36.04 -6.38 -3.70
C PRO A 405 36.98 -5.18 -3.60
N GLU A 406 37.89 -5.02 -4.57
CA GLU A 406 38.85 -3.92 -4.58
C GLU A 406 38.15 -2.57 -4.75
N ALA A 407 37.15 -2.49 -5.63
CA ALA A 407 36.35 -1.28 -5.83
C ALA A 407 35.54 -0.93 -4.56
N LEU A 408 34.85 -1.91 -3.96
CA LEU A 408 34.11 -1.72 -2.72
C LEU A 408 34.99 -1.20 -1.59
N LYS A 409 36.17 -1.79 -1.42
CA LYS A 409 37.14 -1.37 -0.42
C LYS A 409 37.64 0.06 -0.70
N LYS A 410 38.00 0.38 -1.95
CA LYS A 410 38.46 1.71 -2.36
C LYS A 410 37.41 2.79 -2.09
N TRP A 411 36.14 2.53 -2.43
CA TRP A 411 35.04 3.46 -2.16
C TRP A 411 34.80 3.64 -0.67
N HIS A 412 34.81 2.55 0.09
CA HIS A 412 34.72 2.58 1.55
C HIS A 412 35.85 3.40 2.20
N ASP A 413 37.10 3.13 1.83
CA ASP A 413 38.30 3.84 2.32
C ASP A 413 38.26 5.34 1.95
N SER A 414 37.56 5.69 0.87
CA SER A 414 37.34 7.08 0.43
C SER A 414 36.12 7.76 1.08
N GLY A 415 35.42 7.06 1.98
CA GLY A 415 34.23 7.56 2.67
C GLY A 415 32.96 7.59 1.82
N ILE A 416 32.95 6.94 0.65
CA ILE A 416 31.78 6.78 -0.20
C ILE A 416 30.92 5.64 0.36
N LYS A 417 29.64 5.90 0.57
CA LYS A 417 28.70 4.87 1.04
C LYS A 417 28.23 4.02 -0.13
N VAL A 418 28.28 2.70 0.02
CA VAL A 418 27.83 1.75 -1.02
C VAL A 418 26.59 1.01 -0.56
N TYR A 419 25.57 0.94 -1.40
CA TYR A 419 24.32 0.23 -1.16
C TYR A 419 24.05 -0.75 -2.28
N ILE A 420 23.26 -1.78 -2.00
CA ILE A 420 22.80 -2.73 -3.01
C ILE A 420 21.32 -2.51 -3.29
N TYR A 421 20.90 -2.59 -4.56
CA TYR A 421 19.50 -2.62 -4.94
C TYR A 421 19.23 -3.76 -5.93
N SER A 422 18.51 -4.79 -5.48
CA SER A 422 18.24 -6.00 -6.28
C SER A 422 16.81 -6.50 -6.11
N SER A 423 16.32 -7.30 -7.06
CA SER A 423 15.00 -7.92 -6.98
C SER A 423 14.91 -9.07 -5.96
N GLY A 424 16.06 -9.61 -5.56
CA GLY A 424 16.21 -10.57 -4.47
C GLY A 424 15.99 -9.90 -3.11
N SER A 425 15.45 -10.67 -2.14
CA SER A 425 15.18 -10.15 -0.79
C SER A 425 16.46 -9.68 -0.11
N ARG A 426 16.37 -8.70 0.81
CA ARG A 426 17.55 -8.22 1.59
C ARG A 426 18.30 -9.35 2.28
N LEU A 427 17.60 -10.40 2.73
CA LEU A 427 18.23 -11.60 3.29
C LEU A 427 19.14 -12.29 2.25
N ALA A 428 18.63 -12.54 1.04
CA ALA A 428 19.40 -13.16 -0.03
C ALA A 428 20.64 -12.32 -0.41
N GLN A 429 20.47 -11.00 -0.50
CA GLN A 429 21.59 -10.09 -0.78
C GLN A 429 22.67 -10.18 0.30
N ARG A 430 22.28 -10.14 1.59
CA ARG A 430 23.21 -10.30 2.72
C ARG A 430 23.94 -11.64 2.71
N LEU A 431 23.30 -12.70 2.22
CA LEU A 431 23.90 -14.02 2.12
C LEU A 431 24.96 -14.09 1.01
N VAL A 432 24.68 -13.53 -0.18
CA VAL A 432 25.61 -13.48 -1.31
C VAL A 432 26.90 -12.73 -0.93
N PHE A 433 26.77 -11.51 -0.40
CA PHE A 433 27.95 -10.70 -0.03
C PHE A 433 28.62 -11.17 1.26
N GLY A 434 27.88 -11.78 2.19
CA GLY A 434 28.43 -12.27 3.46
C GLY A 434 29.21 -13.57 3.35
N ASN A 435 29.02 -14.32 2.26
CA ASN A 435 29.66 -15.62 2.04
C ASN A 435 30.29 -15.67 0.64
N SER A 436 30.86 -14.56 0.19
CA SER A 436 31.42 -14.48 -1.16
C SER A 436 32.71 -15.29 -1.29
N ASN A 437 33.12 -15.57 -2.53
CA ASN A 437 34.40 -16.16 -2.91
C ASN A 437 35.62 -15.27 -2.54
N TYR A 438 35.38 -14.08 -2.00
CA TYR A 438 36.39 -13.17 -1.45
C TYR A 438 36.20 -12.92 0.05
N GLY A 439 35.40 -13.75 0.75
CA GLY A 439 35.05 -13.58 2.15
C GLY A 439 33.80 -12.72 2.37
N ASP A 440 33.67 -12.15 3.58
CA ASP A 440 32.53 -11.31 3.93
C ASP A 440 32.76 -9.87 3.45
N LEU A 441 32.06 -9.46 2.39
CA LEU A 441 32.17 -8.12 1.81
C LEU A 441 31.21 -7.11 2.45
N ARG A 442 30.39 -7.51 3.43
CA ARG A 442 29.38 -6.63 4.02
C ARG A 442 29.98 -5.50 4.83
N GLU A 443 31.24 -5.62 5.26
CA GLU A 443 31.96 -4.53 5.91
C GLU A 443 32.06 -3.26 5.03
N TYR A 444 32.05 -3.42 3.70
CA TYR A 444 32.09 -2.31 2.74
C TYR A 444 30.70 -1.77 2.35
N LEU A 445 29.62 -2.44 2.78
CA LEU A 445 28.25 -2.11 2.39
C LEU A 445 27.50 -1.39 3.52
N SER A 446 26.83 -0.31 3.15
CA SER A 446 26.05 0.56 4.05
C SER A 446 24.58 0.17 4.17
N GLY A 447 24.04 -0.62 3.22
CA GLY A 447 22.67 -1.09 3.28
C GLY A 447 22.21 -1.85 2.04
N PHE A 448 21.00 -2.39 2.11
CA PHE A 448 20.39 -3.23 1.09
C PHE A 448 18.95 -2.77 0.83
N PHE A 449 18.62 -2.56 -0.44
CA PHE A 449 17.28 -2.26 -0.94
C PHE A 449 16.79 -3.45 -1.78
N ASP A 450 15.52 -3.78 -1.64
CA ASP A 450 14.84 -4.78 -2.45
C ASP A 450 13.51 -4.24 -2.96
N THR A 451 12.70 -5.07 -3.61
CA THR A 451 11.44 -4.62 -4.22
C THR A 451 10.41 -4.04 -3.24
N THR A 452 10.68 -4.04 -1.92
CA THR A 452 9.85 -3.30 -0.96
C THR A 452 9.99 -1.79 -1.10
N VAL A 453 11.09 -1.29 -1.69
CA VAL A 453 11.27 0.14 -2.00
C VAL A 453 10.52 0.55 -3.27
N GLY A 454 10.13 -0.42 -4.10
CA GLY A 454 9.45 -0.24 -5.37
C GLY A 454 10.04 -1.14 -6.47
N ASN A 455 9.48 -1.06 -7.69
CA ASN A 455 10.00 -1.81 -8.83
C ASN A 455 11.29 -1.15 -9.38
N LYS A 456 12.30 -1.95 -9.73
CA LYS A 456 13.57 -1.45 -10.28
C LYS A 456 13.43 -0.67 -11.60
N ARG A 457 12.30 -0.81 -12.30
CA ARG A 457 12.00 -0.10 -13.56
C ARG A 457 11.15 1.16 -13.38
N GLU A 458 10.87 1.54 -12.13
CA GLU A 458 10.09 2.73 -11.80
C GLU A 458 11.01 3.79 -11.19
N SER A 459 10.96 5.02 -11.72
CA SER A 459 11.78 6.14 -11.24
C SER A 459 11.49 6.52 -9.78
N SER A 460 10.25 6.30 -9.31
CA SER A 460 9.84 6.48 -7.91
C SER A 460 10.69 5.65 -6.93
N SER A 461 11.08 4.43 -7.30
CA SER A 461 11.92 3.57 -6.46
C SER A 461 13.29 4.21 -6.19
N TYR A 462 13.87 4.87 -7.19
CA TYR A 462 15.15 5.55 -7.05
C TYR A 462 15.02 6.88 -6.29
N ALA A 463 13.89 7.57 -6.44
CA ALA A 463 13.58 8.73 -5.60
C ALA A 463 13.49 8.36 -4.12
N GLU A 464 12.86 7.22 -3.80
CA GLU A 464 12.80 6.70 -2.42
C GLU A 464 14.19 6.26 -1.91
N ILE A 465 15.02 5.65 -2.77
CA ILE A 465 16.42 5.33 -2.42
C ILE A 465 17.20 6.62 -2.11
N VAL A 466 17.08 7.66 -2.94
CA VAL A 466 17.73 8.97 -2.72
C VAL A 466 17.36 9.57 -1.37
N GLN A 467 16.07 9.51 -1.00
CA GLN A 467 15.59 9.96 0.32
C GLN A 467 16.14 9.08 1.45
N SER A 468 16.09 7.76 1.28
CA SER A 468 16.55 6.78 2.27
C SER A 468 18.06 6.90 2.57
N VAL A 469 18.88 7.20 1.55
CA VAL A 469 20.33 7.41 1.75
C VAL A 469 20.66 8.81 2.27
N GLY A 470 19.71 9.75 2.22
CA GLY A 470 19.81 11.07 2.82
C GLY A 470 20.77 12.02 2.09
N VAL A 471 20.79 12.00 0.75
CA VAL A 471 21.55 12.98 -0.05
C VAL A 471 20.70 14.20 -0.41
N ASP A 472 21.34 15.35 -0.63
CA ASP A 472 20.66 16.61 -0.95
C ASP A 472 20.21 16.69 -2.42
N LYS A 473 20.98 16.04 -3.31
CA LYS A 473 20.71 16.03 -4.76
C LYS A 473 20.78 14.59 -5.28
N PRO A 474 19.83 14.14 -6.13
CA PRO A 474 19.87 12.82 -6.74
C PRO A 474 21.18 12.53 -7.50
N SER A 475 21.78 13.55 -8.13
CA SER A 475 23.06 13.44 -8.85
C SER A 475 24.26 13.10 -7.95
N GLN A 476 24.12 13.09 -6.63
CA GLN A 476 25.13 12.61 -5.68
C GLN A 476 25.13 11.09 -5.52
N VAL A 477 24.14 10.40 -6.09
CA VAL A 477 24.04 8.95 -6.15
C VAL A 477 24.39 8.49 -7.55
N LEU A 478 25.39 7.61 -7.65
CA LEU A 478 25.64 6.83 -8.84
C LEU A 478 24.92 5.50 -8.74
N PHE A 479 24.11 5.16 -9.72
CA PHE A 479 23.55 3.82 -9.89
C PHE A 479 24.30 3.06 -10.98
N VAL A 480 24.67 1.81 -10.68
CA VAL A 480 25.30 0.89 -11.63
C VAL A 480 24.42 -0.33 -11.81
N THR A 481 24.02 -0.61 -13.06
CA THR A 481 23.15 -1.73 -13.45
C THR A 481 23.53 -2.22 -14.85
N ASP A 482 23.24 -3.46 -15.21
CA ASP A 482 23.32 -3.95 -16.59
C ASP A 482 22.00 -3.76 -17.36
N VAL A 483 20.90 -3.53 -16.66
CA VAL A 483 19.56 -3.48 -17.26
C VAL A 483 19.24 -2.07 -17.74
N PHE A 484 19.06 -1.93 -19.06
CA PHE A 484 18.75 -0.64 -19.69
C PHE A 484 17.51 0.06 -19.10
N GLN A 485 16.42 -0.66 -18.85
CA GLN A 485 15.19 -0.07 -18.30
C GLN A 485 15.37 0.45 -16.88
N GLU A 486 16.25 -0.19 -16.08
CA GLU A 486 16.60 0.29 -14.74
C GLU A 486 17.46 1.56 -14.83
N ALA A 487 18.41 1.59 -15.77
CA ALA A 487 19.24 2.76 -16.05
C ALA A 487 18.39 3.99 -16.45
N VAL A 488 17.39 3.79 -17.31
CA VAL A 488 16.44 4.84 -17.70
C VAL A 488 15.66 5.35 -16.49
N ALA A 489 15.07 4.46 -15.69
CA ALA A 489 14.30 4.82 -14.52
C ALA A 489 15.13 5.59 -13.47
N ALA A 490 16.39 5.17 -13.23
CA ALA A 490 17.30 5.86 -12.34
C ALA A 490 17.69 7.25 -12.87
N LYS A 491 17.92 7.39 -14.19
CA LYS A 491 18.26 8.67 -14.81
C LYS A 491 17.09 9.65 -14.77
N GLU A 492 15.86 9.17 -14.98
CA GLU A 492 14.63 9.94 -14.83
C GLU A 492 14.47 10.48 -13.39
N ALA A 493 14.88 9.71 -12.39
CA ALA A 493 14.93 10.15 -10.99
C ALA A 493 16.10 11.11 -10.66
N GLY A 494 16.93 11.44 -11.65
CA GLY A 494 18.02 12.41 -11.53
C GLY A 494 19.35 11.84 -11.03
N LEU A 495 19.47 10.51 -10.90
CA LEU A 495 20.72 9.87 -10.50
C LEU A 495 21.76 9.96 -11.63
N GLU A 496 23.03 9.90 -11.25
CA GLU A 496 24.07 9.52 -12.21
C GLU A 496 23.99 8.02 -12.45
N VAL A 497 24.22 7.60 -13.71
CA VAL A 497 23.98 6.21 -14.11
C VAL A 497 25.12 5.72 -14.99
N ILE A 498 25.64 4.54 -14.65
CA ILE A 498 26.59 3.79 -15.47
C ILE A 498 25.99 2.42 -15.78
N VAL A 499 26.10 2.00 -17.03
CA VAL A 499 25.68 0.66 -17.44
C VAL A 499 26.88 -0.31 -17.38
N SER A 500 26.73 -1.37 -16.59
CA SER A 500 27.74 -2.42 -16.44
C SER A 500 27.66 -3.41 -17.60
N ILE A 501 28.77 -3.64 -18.29
CA ILE A 501 28.90 -4.64 -19.34
C ILE A 501 29.74 -5.79 -18.80
N ARG A 502 29.08 -6.92 -18.51
CA ARG A 502 29.73 -8.14 -18.03
C ARG A 502 29.48 -9.31 -18.99
N PRO A 503 30.34 -10.35 -18.94
CA PRO A 503 30.09 -11.58 -19.70
C PRO A 503 28.72 -12.18 -19.36
N GLY A 504 27.90 -12.42 -20.39
CA GLY A 504 26.56 -12.98 -20.26
C GLY A 504 25.41 -11.96 -20.24
N ASN A 505 25.70 -10.65 -20.17
CA ASN A 505 24.68 -9.62 -20.23
C ASN A 505 24.02 -9.56 -21.62
N GLY A 506 22.75 -9.17 -21.67
CA GLY A 506 22.00 -8.98 -22.91
C GLY A 506 22.53 -7.79 -23.74
N PRO A 507 22.23 -7.74 -25.05
CA PRO A 507 22.64 -6.63 -25.89
C PRO A 507 21.92 -5.34 -25.47
N LEU A 508 22.66 -4.22 -25.48
CA LEU A 508 22.09 -2.88 -25.25
C LEU A 508 21.53 -2.29 -26.56
N PRO A 509 20.48 -1.45 -26.50
CA PRO A 509 20.02 -0.71 -27.66
C PRO A 509 21.12 0.18 -28.26
N GLU A 510 21.15 0.32 -29.59
CA GLU A 510 22.07 1.27 -30.24
C GLU A 510 21.79 2.70 -29.77
N ASN A 511 22.86 3.48 -29.56
CA ASN A 511 22.78 4.88 -29.12
C ASN A 511 22.00 5.11 -27.80
N HIS A 512 22.07 4.15 -26.87
CA HIS A 512 21.39 4.22 -25.58
C HIS A 512 21.79 5.42 -24.69
N GLY A 513 22.89 6.12 -24.98
CA GLY A 513 23.25 7.41 -24.35
C GLY A 513 23.81 7.34 -22.93
N PHE A 514 24.06 6.15 -22.39
CA PHE A 514 24.64 5.95 -21.05
C PHE A 514 26.15 5.70 -21.13
N LYS A 515 26.90 6.14 -20.10
CA LYS A 515 28.29 5.70 -19.92
C LYS A 515 28.29 4.20 -19.60
N THR A 516 29.20 3.45 -20.22
CA THR A 516 29.39 2.02 -19.96
C THR A 516 30.75 1.76 -19.33
N VAL A 517 30.84 0.70 -18.52
CA VAL A 517 32.09 0.18 -17.96
C VAL A 517 32.10 -1.35 -18.06
N ASN A 518 33.29 -1.93 -18.23
CA ASN A 518 33.48 -3.39 -18.21
C ASN A 518 34.04 -3.86 -16.85
N SER A 519 34.60 -2.94 -16.08
CA SER A 519 35.07 -3.15 -14.72
C SER A 519 34.79 -1.94 -13.82
N PHE A 520 34.56 -2.20 -12.54
CA PHE A 520 34.43 -1.19 -11.50
C PHE A 520 35.74 -0.42 -11.25
N SER A 521 36.88 -0.88 -11.74
CA SER A 521 38.13 -0.09 -11.73
C SER A 521 38.03 1.20 -12.56
N GLU A 522 37.05 1.28 -13.48
CA GLU A 522 36.79 2.44 -14.34
C GLU A 522 35.90 3.52 -13.67
N ILE A 523 35.47 3.27 -12.43
CA ILE A 523 34.68 4.15 -11.57
C ILE A 523 35.58 4.67 -10.44
#